data_AF-A0A936X143-F1
#
_entry.id   AF-A0A936X143-F1
#
_cell.length_a   1.000
_cell.length_b   1.000
_cell.length_c   1.000
_cell.angle_alpha   90.00
_cell.angle_beta   90.00
_cell.angle_gamma   90.00
#
_symmetry.space_group_name_H-M   'P 1'
#
loop_
_entity.id
_entity.type
_entity.pdbx_description
1 polymer ?
#
loop_
_entity_poly.entity_id
_entity_poly.type
_entity_poly.pdbx_seq_one_letter_code
_entity_poly.pdbx_strand_id
1 'polypeptide(L)' 'MGILTVTNGALMSPNWDKISISIPTNSSDKNITGDGWTLSLTDDYTIIKEESTGNYKLIKK' A
#
# COMPACT_ATOMS: atom_id res chain seq x y z
N MET A 1 4.42 -8.62 8.09
CA MET A 1 4.58 -8.95 6.65
C MET A 1 3.34 -8.52 5.89
N GLY A 2 3.43 -8.22 4.61
CA GLY A 2 2.26 -7.88 3.81
C GLY A 2 2.39 -8.46 2.41
N ILE A 3 1.26 -8.68 1.75
CA ILE A 3 1.20 -9.15 0.36
C ILE A 3 0.53 -8.06 -0.45
N LEU A 4 1.23 -7.56 -1.48
CA LEU A 4 0.66 -6.70 -2.50
C LEU A 4 0.32 -7.56 -3.71
N THR A 5 -0.96 -7.66 -4.03
CA THR A 5 -1.47 -8.31 -5.25
C THR A 5 -1.86 -7.23 -6.24
N VAL A 6 -1.34 -7.30 -7.46
CA VAL A 6 -1.59 -6.30 -8.51
C VAL A 6 -2.16 -7.01 -9.74
N THR A 7 -3.29 -6.51 -10.24
CA THR A 7 -3.96 -7.00 -11.45
C THR A 7 -3.97 -5.96 -12.57
N ASN A 8 -3.96 -4.66 -12.23
CA ASN A 8 -3.73 -3.56 -13.17
C ASN A 8 -2.45 -2.80 -12.78
N GLY A 9 -1.58 -2.57 -13.76
CA GLY A 9 -0.17 -2.21 -13.62
C GLY A 9 0.26 -1.38 -12.40
N ALA A 10 1.46 -1.70 -11.89
CA ALA A 10 2.17 -0.93 -10.87
C ALA A 10 3.55 -0.51 -11.41
N LEU A 11 4.07 0.62 -10.93
CA LEU A 11 5.44 1.04 -11.22
C LEU A 11 6.34 0.70 -10.04
N MET A 12 7.41 -0.05 -10.30
CA MET A 12 8.37 -0.44 -9.29
C MET A 12 9.67 0.35 -9.45
N SER A 13 10.20 0.86 -8.34
CA SER A 13 11.55 1.42 -8.32
C SER A 13 12.57 0.36 -8.76
N PRO A 14 13.60 0.72 -9.54
CA PRO A 14 14.65 -0.22 -9.92
C PRO A 14 15.31 -0.93 -8.73
N ASN A 15 15.33 -0.28 -7.56
CA ASN A 15 15.95 -0.79 -6.34
C ASN A 15 14.99 -1.63 -5.47
N TRP A 16 13.76 -1.86 -5.92
CA TRP A 16 12.72 -2.63 -5.21
C TRP A 16 12.32 -2.06 -3.83
N ASP A 17 12.73 -0.83 -3.52
CA ASP A 17 12.48 -0.15 -2.25
C ASP A 17 11.15 0.62 -2.24
N LYS A 18 10.59 0.89 -3.41
CA LYS A 18 9.36 1.66 -3.60
C LYS A 18 8.50 1.07 -4.70
N ILE A 19 7.20 1.12 -4.49
CA ILE A 19 6.19 0.78 -5.49
C ILE A 19 5.22 1.95 -5.54
N SER A 20 4.97 2.45 -6.75
CA SER A 20 3.96 3.47 -7.04
C SER A 20 2.73 2.80 -7.61
N ILE A 21 1.61 2.99 -6.91
CA ILE A 21 0.27 2.52 -7.26
C ILE A 21 -0.72 3.68 -7.14
N SER A 22 -1.94 3.49 -7.65
CA SER A 22 -3.02 4.45 -7.49
C SER A 22 -3.36 4.67 -6.02
N ILE A 23 -3.96 5.82 -5.70
CA ILE A 23 -4.44 6.10 -4.34
C ILE A 23 -5.48 5.03 -3.91
N PRO A 24 -5.48 4.61 -2.64
CA PRO A 24 -6.48 3.66 -2.14
C PRO A 24 -7.91 4.19 -2.33
N THR A 25 -8.82 3.32 -2.76
CA THR A 25 -10.26 3.59 -2.81
C THR A 25 -10.97 3.07 -1.56
N ASN A 26 -10.38 2.08 -0.89
CA ASN A 26 -10.86 1.55 0.39
C ASN A 26 -9.67 1.18 1.28
N SER A 27 -9.73 1.60 2.54
CA SER A 27 -8.76 1.26 3.57
C SER A 27 -9.49 0.64 4.75
N SER A 28 -9.90 -0.63 4.60
CA SER A 28 -10.48 -1.41 5.69
C SER A 28 -9.34 -2.11 6.43
N ASP A 29 -9.10 -1.73 7.69
CA ASP A 29 -8.06 -2.24 8.62
C ASP A 29 -6.86 -2.96 7.99
N LYS A 30 -7.05 -4.23 7.58
CA LYS A 30 -5.98 -5.12 7.09
C LYS A 30 -5.93 -5.27 5.58
N ASN A 31 -6.97 -4.88 4.85
CA ASN A 31 -7.05 -4.96 3.39
C ASN A 31 -7.26 -3.57 2.81
N ILE A 32 -6.21 -3.05 2.20
CA ILE A 32 -6.25 -1.78 1.50
C ILE A 32 -6.34 -2.08 0.02
N THR A 33 -7.32 -1.50 -0.65
CA THR A 33 -7.56 -1.73 -2.08
C THR A 33 -7.53 -0.42 -2.84
N GLY A 34 -7.04 -0.47 -4.06
CA GLY A 34 -7.18 0.58 -5.05
C GLY A 34 -7.52 -0.01 -6.40
N ASP A 35 -7.41 0.82 -7.45
CA ASP A 35 -7.71 0.37 -8.80
C ASP A 35 -6.74 -0.73 -9.24
N GLY A 36 -7.24 -1.98 -9.28
CA GLY A 36 -6.49 -3.17 -9.67
C GLY A 36 -5.35 -3.57 -8.75
N TRP A 37 -5.42 -3.24 -7.45
CA TRP A 37 -4.47 -3.77 -6.47
C TRP A 37 -5.10 -3.98 -5.09
N THR A 38 -4.52 -4.90 -4.32
CA THR A 38 -4.88 -5.17 -2.92
C THR A 38 -3.63 -5.39 -2.10
N LEU A 39 -3.50 -4.62 -1.01
CA LEU A 39 -2.47 -4.77 0.01
C LEU A 39 -3.09 -5.39 1.26
N SER A 40 -2.67 -6.62 1.56
CA SER A 40 -3.07 -7.33 2.77
C SER A 40 -1.95 -7.25 3.81
N LEU A 41 -2.25 -6.72 4.99
CA LEU A 41 -1.31 -6.53 6.10
C LEU A 41 -1.51 -7.58 7.19
N THR A 42 -0.41 -8.09 7.76
CA THR A 42 -0.45 -8.82 9.03
C THR A 42 -0.73 -7.87 10.19
N ASP A 43 -1.24 -8.40 11.29
CA ASP A 43 -1.73 -7.66 12.47
C ASP A 43 -0.74 -6.66 13.08
N ASP A 44 0.55 -6.92 12.94
CA ASP A 44 1.64 -6.09 13.44
C ASP A 44 1.89 -4.84 12.58
N TYR A 45 1.14 -4.61 11.50
CA TYR A 45 1.38 -3.50 10.58
C TYR A 45 0.10 -2.70 10.32
N THR A 46 0.27 -1.40 10.05
CA THR A 46 -0.79 -0.51 9.58
C THR A 46 -0.22 0.51 8.60
N ILE A 47 -1.10 1.19 7.87
CA ILE A 47 -0.74 2.33 7.03
C ILE A 47 -1.11 3.65 7.72
N ILE A 48 -0.25 4.65 7.56
CA ILE A 48 -0.55 6.03 7.91
C ILE A 48 -0.42 6.89 6.66
N LYS A 49 -1.35 7.82 6.49
CA LYS A 49 -1.28 8.83 5.43
C LYS A 49 -0.39 9.98 5.91
N GLU A 50 0.59 10.35 5.10
CA GLU A 50 1.36 11.58 5.30
C GLU A 50 0.64 12.76 4.68
N GLU A 51 0.14 13.67 5.51
CA GLU A 51 -0.58 14.86 5.03
C GLU A 51 0.30 15.82 4.22
N SER A 52 1.62 15.82 4.43
CA SER A 52 2.55 16.71 3.72
C SER A 52 2.80 16.31 2.27
N THR A 53 2.73 15.01 1.95
CA THR A 53 3.04 14.49 0.62
C THR A 53 1.87 13.76 -0.05
N GLY A 54 0.84 13.42 0.71
CA GLY A 54 -0.26 12.54 0.27
C GLY A 54 0.14 11.07 0.15
N ASN A 55 1.39 10.72 0.47
CA ASN A 55 1.88 9.34 0.42
C ASN A 55 1.43 8.52 1.62
N TYR A 56 1.42 7.20 1.47
CA TYR A 56 1.15 6.27 2.56
C TYR A 56 2.44 5.61 3.03
N LYS A 57 2.63 5.54 4.35
CA LYS A 57 3.74 4.82 4.98
C LYS A 57 3.22 3.59 5.70
N LEU A 58 3.96 2.50 5.57
CA LEU A 58 3.76 1.30 6.37
C LEU A 58 4.50 1.48 7.70
N ILE A 59 3.78 1.30 8.81
CA ILE A 59 4.36 1.31 10.15
C ILE A 59 4.09 -0.03 10.84
N LYS A 60 5.04 -0.47 11.66
CA LYS A 60 4.85 -1.59 12.57
C LYS A 60 4.17 -1.06 13.84
N LYS A 61 3.15 -1.77 14.35
CA LYS A 61 2.55 -1.51 15.66
C LYS A 61 3.55 -1.79 16.79
#